data_AF-A0A1E9B8S1-F1
#
_entry.id   AF-A0A1E9B8S1-F1
#
_cell.length_a   1.000
_cell.length_b   1.000
_cell.length_c   1.000
_cell.angle_alpha   90.00
_cell.angle_beta   90.00
_cell.angle_gamma   90.00
#
_symmetry.space_group_name_H-M   'P 1'
#
loop_
_entity.id
_entity.type
_entity.pdbx_description
1 polymer ?
#
loop_
_entity_poly.entity_id
_entity_poly.type
_entity_poly.pdbx_seq_one_letter_code
_entity_poly.pdbx_strand_id
1 'polypeptide(L)'
;MKKILSLLVMAIVAIQFSFAGDVITKDMNQLPLPARNFINRHFTKPQVAHIKIDKDMMESTKYEVLLMDGTEIDFDSKGNWEEVSAKKGQAVPASVVPSFAASYLKEHNFTEPVTKVERDRKGYEVELSTGVSFKFDKKGKFLKADD
;
A
#
# COMPACT_ATOMS: atom_id res chain seq x y z
N MET A 1 15.64 20.26 -56.92
CA MET A 1 14.96 20.85 -55.74
C MET A 1 14.50 19.66 -54.88
N LYS A 2 15.29 19.01 -54.01
CA LYS A 2 16.22 19.46 -52.96
C LYS A 2 15.55 20.46 -52.00
N LYS A 3 15.24 19.98 -50.78
CA LYS A 3 15.14 20.69 -49.49
C LYS A 3 13.77 21.02 -48.85
N ILE A 4 12.62 20.66 -49.42
CA ILE A 4 11.33 21.13 -48.84
C ILE A 4 10.57 20.06 -48.04
N LEU A 5 10.89 18.77 -48.21
CA LEU A 5 10.21 17.69 -47.47
C LEU A 5 10.88 17.33 -46.13
N SER A 6 11.90 18.08 -45.71
CA SER A 6 12.61 17.87 -44.43
C SER A 6 12.10 18.77 -43.30
N LEU A 7 11.17 19.69 -43.59
CA LEU A 7 10.70 20.71 -42.64
C LEU A 7 9.38 20.35 -41.94
N LEU A 8 8.70 19.27 -42.36
CA LEU A 8 7.50 18.80 -41.67
C LEU A 8 7.80 17.84 -40.50
N VAL A 9 9.04 17.34 -40.40
CA VAL A 9 9.48 16.39 -39.35
C VAL A 9 9.89 17.11 -38.05
N MET A 10 9.98 18.45 -38.07
CA MET A 10 10.54 19.24 -36.96
C MET A 10 9.49 20.07 -36.20
N ALA A 11 8.21 19.86 -36.47
CA ALA A 11 7.11 20.47 -35.75
C ALA A 11 6.35 19.39 -34.96
N ILE A 12 6.40 19.51 -33.63
CA ILE A 12 5.53 18.81 -32.66
C ILE A 12 5.93 17.37 -32.31
N VAL A 13 7.22 17.11 -32.16
CA VAL A 13 7.69 16.13 -31.16
C VAL A 13 8.38 16.88 -30.02
N ALA A 14 7.71 17.92 -29.51
CA ALA A 14 7.83 18.22 -28.10
C ALA A 14 6.97 17.18 -27.37
N ILE A 15 7.41 15.93 -27.36
CA ILE A 15 6.99 15.01 -26.32
C ILE A 15 7.55 15.67 -25.07
N GLN A 16 6.67 16.42 -24.40
CA GLN A 16 6.82 16.78 -23.02
C GLN A 16 6.91 15.43 -22.30
N PHE A 17 8.13 14.91 -22.17
CA PHE A 17 8.41 13.93 -21.15
C PHE A 17 8.22 14.68 -19.84
N SER A 18 6.98 14.74 -19.35
CA SER A 18 6.77 14.93 -17.94
C SER A 18 7.41 13.71 -17.30
N PHE A 19 8.62 13.87 -16.78
CA PHE A 19 9.15 12.93 -15.81
C PHE A 19 8.10 12.89 -14.71
N ALA A 20 7.32 11.82 -14.67
CA ALA A 20 6.38 11.58 -13.60
C ALA A 20 7.23 11.21 -12.38
N GLY A 21 7.73 12.24 -11.71
CA GLY A 21 8.49 12.07 -10.48
C GLY A 21 7.53 11.75 -9.34
N ASP A 22 7.97 10.88 -8.45
CA ASP A 22 7.31 10.60 -7.19
C ASP A 22 6.91 11.91 -6.51
N VAL A 23 5.61 12.05 -6.21
CA VAL A 23 5.12 13.22 -5.47
C VAL A 23 5.13 12.87 -4.00
N ILE A 24 5.94 13.58 -3.21
CA ILE A 24 5.92 13.49 -1.75
C ILE A 24 5.11 14.66 -1.20
N THR A 25 4.07 14.36 -0.42
CA THR A 25 3.16 15.35 0.18
C THR A 25 2.75 14.96 1.59
N LYS A 26 2.14 15.89 2.32
CA LYS A 26 1.41 15.60 3.58
C LYS A 26 -0.09 15.85 3.45
N ASP A 27 -0.54 16.30 2.28
CA ASP A 27 -1.93 16.64 2.02
C ASP A 27 -2.76 15.37 1.81
N MET A 28 -3.53 15.01 2.83
CA MET A 28 -4.47 13.90 2.80
C MET A 28 -5.47 13.99 1.63
N ASN A 29 -5.76 15.19 1.10
CA ASN A 29 -6.69 15.34 -0.03
C ASN A 29 -6.13 14.81 -1.35
N GLN A 30 -4.83 14.51 -1.42
CA GLN A 30 -4.23 13.82 -2.56
C GLN A 30 -4.53 12.31 -2.57
N LEU A 31 -5.03 11.75 -1.46
CA LEU A 31 -5.45 10.36 -1.39
C LEU A 31 -6.90 10.18 -1.88
N PRO A 32 -7.20 9.05 -2.54
CA PRO A 32 -8.58 8.66 -2.83
C PRO A 32 -9.43 8.59 -1.56
N LEU A 33 -10.73 8.85 -1.68
CA LEU A 33 -11.65 8.84 -0.54
C LEU A 33 -11.63 7.51 0.25
N PRO A 34 -11.56 6.32 -0.37
CA PRO A 34 -11.45 5.07 0.38
C PRO A 34 -10.21 5.00 1.29
N ALA A 35 -9.05 5.49 0.84
CA ALA A 35 -7.83 5.50 1.62
C ALA A 35 -7.94 6.44 2.84
N ARG A 36 -8.48 7.65 2.62
CA ARG A 36 -8.76 8.60 3.73
C ARG A 36 -9.70 7.99 4.77
N ASN A 37 -10.77 7.32 4.31
CA ASN A 37 -11.73 6.67 5.21
C ASN A 37 -11.10 5.51 6.00
N PHE A 38 -10.23 4.73 5.36
CA PHE A 38 -9.50 3.66 6.03
C PHE A 38 -8.61 4.21 7.15
N ILE A 39 -7.78 5.22 6.83
CA ILE A 39 -6.87 5.86 7.78
C ILE A 39 -7.66 6.41 8.99
N ASN A 40 -8.72 7.19 8.74
CA ASN A 40 -9.52 7.80 9.80
C ASN A 40 -10.30 6.79 10.66
N ARG A 41 -10.58 5.59 10.12
CA ARG A 41 -11.29 4.54 10.85
C ARG A 41 -10.37 3.77 11.79
N HIS A 42 -9.16 3.44 11.33
CA HIS A 42 -8.28 2.52 12.04
C HIS A 42 -7.25 3.23 12.91
N PHE A 43 -6.97 4.50 12.64
CA PHE A 43 -5.95 5.28 13.33
C PHE A 43 -6.59 6.54 13.91
N THR A 44 -6.67 6.63 15.25
CA THR A 44 -7.42 7.69 15.97
C THR A 44 -6.74 9.05 15.99
N LYS A 45 -5.43 9.09 15.70
CA LYS A 45 -4.65 10.32 15.47
C LYS A 45 -3.70 10.09 14.30
N PRO A 46 -4.21 9.94 13.07
CA PRO A 46 -3.37 9.64 11.91
C PRO A 46 -2.63 10.92 11.55
N GLN A 47 -1.56 11.20 12.26
CA GLN A 47 -0.64 12.23 11.84
C GLN A 47 0.15 11.62 10.70
N VAL A 48 -0.15 12.06 9.47
CA VAL A 48 0.61 11.68 8.30
C VAL A 48 1.99 12.32 8.40
N ALA A 49 3.03 11.49 8.40
CA ALA A 49 4.40 11.94 8.27
C ALA A 49 4.68 12.38 6.83
N HIS A 50 4.35 11.51 5.87
CA HIS A 50 4.30 11.82 4.45
C HIS A 50 3.47 10.80 3.66
N ILE A 51 3.16 11.16 2.42
CA ILE A 51 2.47 10.36 1.41
C ILE A 51 3.37 10.39 0.19
N LYS A 52 3.80 9.23 -0.27
CA LYS A 52 4.48 9.05 -1.56
C LYS A 52 3.43 8.62 -2.59
N ILE A 53 3.32 9.36 -3.68
CA ILE A 53 2.45 9.05 -4.81
C ILE A 53 3.34 8.64 -5.97
N ASP A 54 3.42 7.34 -6.19
CA ASP A 54 4.12 6.78 -7.33
C ASP A 54 3.20 6.85 -8.55
N LYS A 55 3.64 7.60 -9.57
CA LYS A 55 2.92 7.78 -10.83
C LYS A 55 3.79 7.28 -11.97
N ASP A 56 4.15 6.00 -11.96
CA ASP A 56 4.72 5.41 -13.17
C ASP A 56 3.72 5.58 -14.34
N MET A 57 4.24 6.04 -15.48
CA MET A 57 3.47 6.22 -16.72
C MET A 57 2.99 4.88 -17.32
N MET A 58 3.64 3.77 -16.94
CA MET A 58 3.31 2.41 -17.39
C MET A 58 2.57 1.59 -16.33
N GLU A 59 2.65 1.98 -15.05
CA GLU A 59 1.96 1.26 -13.96
C GLU A 59 0.75 2.03 -13.42
N SER A 60 -0.05 1.35 -12.60
CA SER A 60 -1.14 2.02 -11.90
C SER A 60 -0.59 2.83 -10.73
N THR A 61 -1.07 4.06 -10.56
CA THR A 61 -0.70 4.90 -9.41
C THR A 61 -0.78 4.13 -8.09
N LYS A 62 0.25 4.26 -7.25
CA LYS A 62 0.28 3.73 -5.89
C LYS A 62 0.41 4.86 -4.89
N TYR A 63 -0.15 4.64 -3.71
CA TYR A 63 -0.04 5.57 -2.59
C TYR A 63 0.54 4.85 -1.40
N GLU A 64 1.71 5.27 -0.96
CA GLU A 64 2.36 4.80 0.27
C GLU A 64 2.23 5.90 1.32
N VAL A 65 1.62 5.59 2.45
CA VAL A 65 1.36 6.53 3.54
C VAL A 65 2.17 6.12 4.75
N LEU A 66 3.11 6.96 5.16
CA LEU A 66 3.79 6.83 6.45
C LEU A 66 3.10 7.68 7.50
N LEU A 67 2.68 7.07 8.59
CA LEU A 67 2.17 7.74 9.79
C LEU A 67 3.30 8.10 10.76
N MET A 68 3.07 9.06 11.65
CA MET A 68 4.07 9.54 12.61
C MET A 68 4.48 8.49 13.65
N ASP A 69 3.64 7.49 13.93
CA ASP A 69 4.00 6.35 14.77
C ASP A 69 4.95 5.36 14.06
N GLY A 70 5.09 5.51 12.75
CA GLY A 70 5.90 4.69 11.86
C GLY A 70 5.11 3.57 11.17
N THR A 71 3.78 3.58 11.24
CA THR A 71 2.96 2.67 10.43
C THR A 71 3.02 3.09 8.96
N GLU A 72 3.29 2.12 8.10
CA GLU A 72 3.25 2.23 6.64
C GLU A 72 1.97 1.60 6.11
N ILE A 73 1.31 2.27 5.18
CA ILE A 73 0.07 1.80 4.57
C ILE A 73 0.13 2.01 3.07
N ASP A 74 0.03 0.91 2.31
CA ASP A 74 0.01 0.95 0.87
C ASP A 74 -1.41 0.84 0.34
N PHE A 75 -1.72 1.67 -0.65
CA PHE A 75 -2.99 1.67 -1.34
C PHE A 75 -2.81 1.56 -2.86
N ASP A 76 -3.75 0.85 -3.47
CA ASP A 76 -3.92 0.85 -4.92
C ASP A 76 -4.40 2.22 -5.45
N SER A 77 -4.46 2.35 -6.79
CA SER A 77 -4.89 3.57 -7.47
C SER A 77 -6.31 4.04 -7.12
N LYS A 78 -7.14 3.16 -6.53
CA LYS A 78 -8.51 3.46 -6.09
C LYS A 78 -8.59 3.76 -4.59
N GLY A 79 -7.48 3.65 -3.87
CA GLY A 79 -7.41 3.84 -2.42
C GLY A 79 -7.82 2.62 -1.61
N ASN A 80 -7.88 1.43 -2.21
CA ASN A 80 -8.03 0.20 -1.44
C ASN A 80 -6.68 -0.15 -0.83
N TRP A 81 -6.62 -0.37 0.48
CA TRP A 81 -5.37 -0.78 1.12
C TRP A 81 -4.95 -2.16 0.59
N GLU A 82 -3.66 -2.34 0.40
CA GLU A 82 -3.01 -3.60 0.01
C GLU A 82 -2.13 -4.10 1.15
N GLU A 83 -1.43 -3.21 1.85
CA GLU A 83 -0.56 -3.55 2.97
C GLU A 83 -0.73 -2.56 4.13
N VAL A 84 -0.63 -3.07 5.36
CA VAL A 84 -0.40 -2.28 6.56
C VAL A 84 0.76 -2.92 7.32
N SER A 85 1.84 -2.16 7.50
CA SER A 85 3.05 -2.61 8.18
C SER A 85 3.36 -1.69 9.36
N ALA A 86 3.63 -2.29 10.51
CA ALA A 86 4.02 -1.56 11.70
C ALA A 86 5.53 -1.34 11.72
N LYS A 87 5.94 -0.21 12.28
CA LYS A 87 7.36 0.03 12.58
C LYS A 87 7.92 -1.12 13.42
N LYS A 88 9.19 -1.48 13.15
CA LYS A 88 9.92 -2.50 13.93
C LYS A 88 9.71 -2.35 15.44
N GLY A 89 9.28 -3.43 16.09
CA GLY A 89 9.02 -3.49 17.52
C GLY A 89 7.61 -3.01 17.94
N GLN A 90 6.76 -2.66 16.97
CA GLN A 90 5.35 -2.35 17.19
C GLN A 90 4.46 -3.39 16.48
N ALA A 91 3.15 -3.26 16.69
CA ALA A 91 2.14 -4.09 16.03
C ALA A 91 1.14 -3.22 15.30
N VAL A 92 0.55 -3.79 14.25
CA VAL A 92 -0.57 -3.13 13.59
C VAL A 92 -1.76 -3.03 14.55
N PRO A 93 -2.65 -2.03 14.39
CA PRO A 93 -3.88 -2.00 15.17
C PRO A 93 -4.68 -3.30 14.98
N ALA A 94 -5.18 -3.89 16.07
CA ALA A 94 -5.96 -5.13 16.00
C ALA A 94 -7.20 -5.04 15.08
N SER A 95 -7.70 -3.82 14.83
CA SER A 95 -8.82 -3.56 13.92
C SER A 95 -8.46 -3.75 12.44
N VAL A 96 -7.18 -3.78 12.09
CA VAL A 96 -6.67 -4.06 10.73
C VAL A 96 -6.58 -5.56 10.48
N VAL A 97 -6.32 -6.37 11.52
CA VAL A 97 -6.17 -7.82 11.41
C VAL A 97 -7.53 -8.46 11.10
N PRO A 98 -7.67 -9.24 10.00
CA PRO A 98 -8.91 -9.92 9.70
C PRO A 98 -9.30 -10.91 10.80
N SER A 99 -10.60 -10.96 11.13
CA SER A 99 -11.09 -11.77 12.25
C SER A 99 -10.81 -13.26 12.12
N PHE A 100 -10.82 -13.82 10.89
CA PHE A 100 -10.45 -15.21 10.65
C PHE A 100 -8.98 -15.49 11.00
N ALA A 101 -8.08 -14.56 10.70
CA ALA A 101 -6.66 -14.71 10.99
C ALA A 101 -6.40 -14.56 12.48
N ALA A 102 -7.02 -13.56 13.13
CA ALA A 102 -6.95 -13.40 14.58
C ALA A 102 -7.47 -14.65 15.33
N SER A 103 -8.55 -15.26 14.81
CA SER A 103 -9.10 -16.50 15.37
C SER A 103 -8.14 -17.68 15.19
N TYR A 104 -7.57 -17.83 13.99
CA TYR A 104 -6.59 -18.87 13.69
C TYR A 104 -5.36 -18.77 14.60
N LEU A 105 -4.74 -17.58 14.68
CA LEU A 105 -3.56 -17.36 15.53
C LEU A 105 -3.84 -17.74 16.99
N LYS A 106 -5.00 -17.33 17.51
CA LYS A 106 -5.43 -17.66 18.86
C LYS A 106 -5.66 -19.16 19.07
N GLU A 107 -6.34 -19.84 18.13
CA GLU A 107 -6.61 -21.28 18.20
C GLU A 107 -5.32 -22.11 18.20
N HIS A 108 -4.30 -21.63 17.49
CA HIS A 108 -3.00 -22.28 17.38
C HIS A 108 -1.96 -21.76 18.40
N ASN A 109 -2.37 -20.99 19.41
CA ASN A 109 -1.52 -20.45 20.49
C ASN A 109 -0.37 -19.53 20.03
N PHE A 110 -0.52 -18.86 18.88
CA PHE A 110 0.36 -17.76 18.53
C PHE A 110 -0.02 -16.51 19.34
N THR A 111 0.96 -15.96 20.05
CA THR A 111 0.79 -14.82 20.97
C THR A 111 1.61 -13.61 20.58
N GLU A 112 2.47 -13.80 19.58
CA GLU A 112 3.36 -12.79 19.05
C GLU A 112 2.56 -11.69 18.36
N PRO A 113 3.01 -10.43 18.47
CA PRO A 113 2.30 -9.33 17.83
C PRO A 113 2.31 -9.45 16.30
N VAL A 114 1.19 -9.10 15.67
CA VAL A 114 1.09 -8.99 14.21
C VAL A 114 1.79 -7.70 13.77
N THR A 115 2.81 -7.83 12.92
CA THR A 115 3.61 -6.72 12.41
C THR A 115 3.18 -6.25 11.04
N LYS A 116 2.64 -7.15 10.20
CA LYS A 116 2.19 -6.82 8.85
C LYS A 116 0.92 -7.57 8.49
N VAL A 117 0.03 -6.89 7.78
CA VAL A 117 -1.15 -7.49 7.13
C VAL A 117 -1.15 -7.05 5.67
N GLU A 118 -1.08 -8.02 4.77
CA GLU A 118 -1.16 -7.80 3.33
C GLU A 118 -2.42 -8.49 2.78
N ARG A 119 -3.00 -7.92 1.73
CA ARG A 119 -4.06 -8.55 0.96
C ARG A 119 -3.92 -8.24 -0.53
N ASP A 120 -4.23 -9.24 -1.32
CA ASP A 120 -4.14 -9.15 -2.77
C ASP A 120 -5.28 -9.92 -3.46
N ARG A 121 -5.11 -10.22 -4.75
CA ARG A 121 -6.06 -11.02 -5.51
C ARG A 121 -6.04 -12.50 -5.16
N LYS A 122 -5.11 -13.01 -4.37
CA LYS A 122 -5.01 -14.41 -3.94
C LYS A 122 -5.59 -14.60 -2.55
N GLY A 123 -5.42 -13.62 -1.66
CA GLY A 123 -6.01 -13.68 -0.32
C GLY A 123 -5.35 -12.71 0.64
N TYR A 124 -5.00 -13.21 1.82
CA TYR A 124 -4.40 -12.43 2.91
C TYR A 124 -3.12 -13.08 3.39
N GLU A 125 -2.16 -12.27 3.79
CA GLU A 125 -0.96 -12.68 4.49
C GLU A 125 -0.85 -11.89 5.79
N VAL A 126 -0.61 -12.59 6.90
CA VAL A 126 -0.47 -12.00 8.24
C VAL A 126 0.87 -12.41 8.81
N GLU A 127 1.75 -11.45 9.04
CA GLU A 127 3.10 -11.67 9.55
C GLU A 127 3.18 -11.33 11.04
N LEU A 128 3.85 -12.18 11.79
CA LEU A 128 4.15 -11.97 13.21
C LEU A 128 5.52 -11.33 13.40
N SER A 129 5.78 -10.77 14.58
CA SER A 129 7.08 -10.21 14.93
C SER A 129 8.26 -11.19 14.89
N THR A 130 7.98 -12.49 14.82
CA THR A 130 8.97 -13.55 14.63
C THR A 130 9.43 -13.69 13.19
N GLY A 131 8.76 -13.05 12.24
CA GLY A 131 8.97 -13.22 10.79
C GLY A 131 8.07 -14.28 10.16
N VAL A 132 7.41 -15.12 10.96
CA VAL A 132 6.49 -16.15 10.47
C VAL A 132 5.26 -15.48 9.85
N SER A 133 4.93 -15.83 8.61
CA SER A 133 3.77 -15.34 7.89
C SER A 133 2.73 -16.44 7.66
N PHE A 134 1.45 -16.08 7.77
CA PHE A 134 0.31 -16.98 7.61
C PHE A 134 -0.52 -16.55 6.41
N LYS A 135 -0.66 -17.44 5.43
CA LYS A 135 -1.43 -17.21 4.21
C LYS A 135 -2.83 -17.79 4.31
N PHE A 136 -3.81 -16.99 3.94
CA PHE A 136 -5.21 -17.34 3.91
C PHE A 136 -5.78 -17.05 2.52
N ASP A 137 -6.75 -17.85 2.07
CA ASP A 137 -7.52 -17.51 0.86
C ASP A 137 -8.47 -16.34 1.12
N LYS A 138 -9.18 -15.89 0.07
CA LYS A 138 -10.18 -14.80 0.17
C LYS A 138 -11.34 -15.09 1.12
N LYS A 139 -11.61 -16.37 1.42
CA LYS A 139 -12.67 -16.80 2.33
C LYS A 139 -12.16 -16.94 3.77
N GLY A 140 -10.88 -16.66 4.01
CA GLY A 140 -10.25 -16.76 5.33
C GLY A 140 -9.81 -18.18 5.69
N LYS A 141 -9.77 -19.11 4.74
CA LYS A 141 -9.26 -20.46 4.99
C LYS A 141 -7.74 -20.43 4.98
N PHE A 142 -7.12 -20.96 6.03
CA PHE A 142 -5.67 -21.14 6.09
C PHE A 142 -5.15 -22.00 4.93
N LEU A 143 -4.03 -21.56 4.35
CA LEU A 143 -3.36 -22.22 3.24
C LEU A 143 -2.01 -22.78 3.66
N LYS A 144 -1.13 -21.92 4.19
CA LYS A 144 0.23 -22.28 4.62
C LYS A 144 0.82 -21.22 5.54
N ALA A 145 1.88 -21.60 6.24
CA ALA A 145 2.79 -20.69 6.92
C ALA A 145 4.15 -20.72 6.22
N ASP A 146 4.82 -19.57 6.16
CA ASP A 146 6.18 -19.41 5.63
C ASP A 146 7.05 -18.72 6.71
N ASP A 147 8.34 -19.07 6.78
CA ASP A 147 9.36 -18.51 7.70
C ASP A 147 10.42 -17.71 6.94
#